data_AF-A0A1H6ZX67-F1
#
_entry.id   AF-A0A1H6ZX67-F1
#
_cell.length_a   1.000
_cell.length_b   1.000
_cell.length_c   1.000
_cell.angle_alpha   90.00
_cell.angle_beta   90.00
_cell.angle_gamma   90.00
#
_symmetry.space_group_name_H-M   'P 1'
#
loop_
_entity.id
_entity.type
_entity.pdbx_description
1 polymer ?
#
loop_
_entity_poly.entity_id
_entity_poly.type
_entity_poly.pdbx_seq_one_letter_code
_entity_poly.pdbx_strand_id
1 'polypeptide(L)'
;MNAVRAPSDIVSLRMAHCRAEHAAREAQYHIAVYHYRLCLETAERREDQQATEFFALRLAECYARMGMRDKATSFLALASGDEPDFPG
;
A
#
# COMPACT_ATOMS: atom_id res chain seq x y z
N MET A 1 -13.44 28.98 11.51
CA MET A 1 -13.72 27.55 11.25
C MET A 1 -12.39 26.81 11.27
N ASN A 2 -12.03 26.21 12.42
CA ASN A 2 -10.75 25.52 12.60
C ASN A 2 -10.89 24.08 12.09
N ALA A 3 -10.30 23.79 10.93
CA ALA A 3 -10.18 22.44 10.42
C ALA A 3 -9.12 21.68 11.24
N VAL A 4 -9.52 21.11 12.37
CA VAL A 4 -8.78 20.00 12.98
C VAL A 4 -8.91 18.81 12.02
N ARG A 5 -8.05 18.73 11.00
CA ARG A 5 -7.86 17.51 10.21
C ARG A 5 -7.11 16.50 11.08
N ALA A 6 -7.91 15.82 11.91
CA ALA A 6 -7.73 14.52 12.54
C ALA A 6 -6.29 13.99 12.74
N PRO A 7 -5.76 14.02 13.98
CA PRO A 7 -4.66 13.13 14.39
C PRO A 7 -5.01 11.63 14.25
N SER A 8 -6.28 11.28 14.08
CA SER A 8 -6.76 9.91 13.90
C SER A 8 -6.28 9.25 12.61
N ASP A 9 -6.09 9.99 11.52
CA ASP A 9 -5.71 9.41 10.23
C ASP A 9 -4.29 8.86 10.24
N ILE A 10 -3.34 9.57 10.88
CA ILE A 10 -1.96 9.11 10.93
C ILE A 10 -1.77 7.94 11.90
N VAL A 11 -2.54 7.91 13.00
CA VAL A 11 -2.55 6.77 13.94
C VAL A 11 -3.20 5.55 13.27
N SER A 12 -4.30 5.74 12.56
CA SER A 12 -4.97 4.66 11.82
C SER A 12 -4.08 4.10 10.71
N LEU A 13 -3.36 4.96 9.99
CA LEU A 13 -2.37 4.56 8.99
C LEU A 13 -1.25 3.71 9.61
N ARG A 14 -0.68 4.17 10.73
CA ARG A 14 0.39 3.43 11.43
C ARG A 14 -0.11 2.11 12.02
N MET A 15 -1.31 2.08 12.59
CA MET A 15 -1.92 0.84 13.08
C MET A 15 -2.17 -0.15 11.94
N ALA A 16 -2.71 0.32 10.80
CA ALA A 16 -2.91 -0.52 9.63
C ALA A 16 -1.58 -1.06 9.08
N HIS A 17 -0.53 -0.24 9.05
CA HIS A 17 0.82 -0.66 8.65
C HIS A 17 1.39 -1.74 9.59
N CYS A 18 1.33 -1.54 10.91
CA CYS A 18 1.77 -2.54 11.88
C CYS A 18 1.00 -3.86 11.74
N ARG A 19 -0.32 -3.80 11.52
CA ARG A 19 -1.15 -5.00 11.29
C ARG A 19 -0.77 -5.69 9.98
N ALA A 20 -0.53 -4.93 8.92
CA ALA A 20 -0.10 -5.47 7.63
C ALA A 20 1.24 -6.19 7.74
N GLU A 21 2.21 -5.59 8.42
CA GLU A 21 3.53 -6.19 8.63
C GLU A 21 3.45 -7.45 9.49
N HIS A 22 2.64 -7.44 10.54
CA HIS A 22 2.41 -8.61 11.38
C HIS A 22 1.78 -9.75 10.57
N ALA A 23 0.71 -9.48 9.82
CA ALA A 23 0.07 -10.47 8.96
C ALA A 23 1.02 -11.02 7.87
N ALA A 24 1.88 -10.17 7.30
CA ALA A 24 2.89 -10.60 6.32
C ALA A 24 3.95 -11.54 6.96
N ARG A 25 4.33 -11.27 8.22
CA ARG A 25 5.22 -12.14 9.01
C ARG A 25 4.57 -13.48 9.36
N GLU A 26 3.28 -13.48 9.66
CA GLU A 26 2.50 -14.70 9.96
C GLU A 26 2.05 -15.47 8.70
N ALA A 27 2.55 -15.11 7.51
CA ALA A 27 2.15 -15.66 6.22
C ALA A 27 0.65 -15.51 5.89
N GLN A 28 -0.06 -14.64 6.60
CA GLN A 28 -1.45 -14.24 6.33
C GLN A 28 -1.49 -13.15 5.26
N TYR A 29 -0.98 -13.46 4.07
CA TYR A 29 -0.75 -12.47 3.02
C TYR A 29 -2.04 -11.77 2.57
N HIS A 30 -3.21 -12.41 2.67
CA HIS A 30 -4.50 -11.83 2.30
C HIS A 30 -4.89 -10.67 3.24
N ILE A 31 -4.63 -10.83 4.55
CA ILE A 31 -4.83 -9.78 5.56
C ILE A 31 -3.80 -8.67 5.36
N ALA A 32 -2.55 -9.04 5.08
CA ALA A 32 -1.48 -8.09 4.80
C ALA A 32 -1.82 -7.19 3.60
N VAL A 33 -2.28 -7.79 2.49
CA VAL A 33 -2.73 -7.07 1.28
C VAL A 33 -3.90 -6.14 1.57
N TYR A 34 -4.89 -6.60 2.34
CA TYR A 34 -6.04 -5.76 2.71
C TYR A 34 -5.58 -4.50 3.46
N HIS A 35 -4.74 -4.66 4.48
CA HIS A 35 -4.25 -3.52 5.26
C HIS A 35 -3.29 -2.63 4.46
N TYR A 36 -2.39 -3.20 3.65
CA TYR A 36 -1.50 -2.39 2.80
C TYR A 36 -2.27 -1.60 1.74
N ARG A 37 -3.35 -2.13 1.17
CA ARG A 37 -4.22 -1.34 0.26
C ARG A 37 -4.89 -0.17 0.96
N LEU A 38 -5.33 -0.36 2.20
CA LEU A 38 -5.92 0.72 2.99
C LEU A 38 -4.90 1.83 3.27
N CYS A 39 -3.66 1.44 3.56
CA CYS A 39 -2.54 2.37 3.72
C CYS A 39 -2.21 3.10 2.42
N LEU A 40 -2.22 2.39 1.28
CA LEU A 40 -1.98 2.96 -0.05
C LEU A 40 -3.04 4.02 -0.39
N GLU A 41 -4.33 3.71 -0.25
CA GLU A 41 -5.41 4.69 -0.51
C GLU A 41 -5.27 5.94 0.36
N THR A 42 -4.85 5.76 1.62
CA THR A 42 -4.63 6.88 2.54
C THR A 42 -3.40 7.71 2.15
N ALA A 43 -2.33 7.07 1.65
CA ALA A 43 -1.15 7.73 1.14
C ALA A 43 -1.47 8.52 -0.15
N GLU A 44 -2.22 7.93 -1.08
CA GLU A 44 -2.70 8.58 -2.30
C GLU A 44 -3.57 9.80 -1.98
N ARG A 45 -4.51 9.67 -1.04
CA ARG A 45 -5.34 10.80 -0.57
C ARG A 45 -4.55 11.94 0.07
N ARG A 46 -3.36 11.64 0.58
CA ARG A 46 -2.45 12.61 1.18
C ARG A 46 -1.44 13.16 0.18
N GLU A 47 -1.48 12.68 -1.07
CA GLU A 47 -0.52 13.02 -2.12
C GLU A 47 0.93 12.72 -1.68
N ASP A 48 1.09 11.71 -0.81
CA ASP A 48 2.36 11.33 -0.22
C ASP A 48 3.01 10.26 -1.11
N GLN A 49 3.72 10.74 -2.14
CA GLN A 49 4.36 9.91 -3.16
C GLN A 49 5.21 8.81 -2.50
N GLN A 50 6.06 9.19 -1.54
CA GLN A 50 6.98 8.28 -0.88
C GLN A 50 6.26 7.16 -0.12
N ALA A 51 5.16 7.49 0.57
CA ALA A 51 4.35 6.49 1.24
C ALA A 51 3.63 5.58 0.23
N THR A 52 3.12 6.13 -0.87
CA THR A 52 2.48 5.38 -1.96
C THR A 52 3.45 4.37 -2.57
N GLU A 53 4.66 4.81 -2.94
CA GLU A 53 5.72 3.95 -3.47
C GLU A 53 6.06 2.83 -2.49
N PHE A 54 6.26 3.18 -1.21
CA PHE A 54 6.57 2.21 -0.17
C PHE A 54 5.46 1.15 -0.01
N PHE A 55 4.19 1.56 0.07
CA PHE A 55 3.09 0.61 0.22
C PHE A 55 2.86 -0.24 -1.03
N ALA A 56 3.08 0.33 -2.22
CA ALA A 56 3.01 -0.37 -3.49
C ALA A 56 4.11 -1.46 -3.58
N LEU A 57 5.35 -1.19 -3.17
CA LEU A 57 6.41 -2.21 -3.06
C LEU A 57 6.02 -3.36 -2.11
N ARG A 58 5.45 -3.04 -0.94
CA ARG A 58 5.03 -4.06 0.04
C ARG A 58 3.88 -4.92 -0.50
N LEU A 59 2.94 -4.33 -1.24
CA LEU A 59 1.88 -5.07 -1.93
C LEU A 59 2.46 -5.99 -2.99
N ALA A 60 3.40 -5.51 -3.80
CA ALA A 60 4.04 -6.33 -4.81
C ALA A 60 4.75 -7.55 -4.21
N GLU A 61 5.49 -7.38 -3.11
CA GLU A 61 6.13 -8.49 -2.40
C GLU A 61 5.10 -9.52 -1.91
N CYS A 62 3.98 -9.06 -1.34
CA CYS A 62 2.91 -9.95 -0.88
C CYS A 62 2.29 -10.74 -2.04
N TYR A 63 1.99 -10.09 -3.17
CA TYR A 63 1.45 -10.76 -4.36
C TYR A 63 2.47 -11.73 -4.99
N ALA A 64 3.75 -11.37 -5.02
CA ALA A 64 4.81 -12.24 -5.50
C ALA A 64 4.92 -13.51 -4.65
N ARG A 65 4.83 -13.39 -3.32
CA ARG A 65 4.82 -14.53 -2.38
C ARG A 65 3.56 -15.41 -2.51
N MET A 66 2.43 -14.84 -2.90
CA MET A 66 1.22 -15.60 -3.25
C MET A 66 1.29 -16.28 -4.64
N GLY A 67 2.34 -16.03 -5.43
CA GLY A 67 2.45 -16.51 -6.81
C GLY A 67 1.71 -15.66 -7.85
N MET A 68 1.10 -14.53 -7.45
CA MET A 68 0.42 -13.58 -8.34
C MET A 68 1.41 -12.58 -8.95
N ARG A 69 2.35 -13.08 -9.75
CA ARG A 69 3.45 -12.26 -10.32
C ARG A 69 2.95 -11.10 -11.18
N ASP A 70 1.88 -11.30 -11.94
CA ASP A 70 1.29 -10.28 -12.80
C ASP A 70 0.87 -9.04 -12.00
N LYS A 71 0.12 -9.26 -10.91
CA LYS A 71 -0.27 -8.20 -9.97
C LYS A 71 0.94 -7.58 -9.29
N ALA A 72 1.93 -8.38 -8.92
CA ALA A 72 3.15 -7.87 -8.30
C ALA A 72 3.87 -6.89 -9.23
N THR A 73 3.98 -7.20 -10.52
CA THR A 73 4.55 -6.30 -11.53
C THR A 73 3.76 -5.01 -11.66
N SER A 74 2.43 -5.06 -11.69
CA SER A 74 1.60 -3.83 -11.75
C SER A 74 1.84 -2.92 -10.54
N PHE A 75 1.97 -3.50 -9.32
CA PHE A 75 2.26 -2.71 -8.12
C PHE A 75 3.72 -2.23 -8.07
N LEU A 76 4.67 -2.94 -8.68
CA LEU A 76 6.05 -2.46 -8.85
C LEU A 76 6.13 -1.28 -9.80
N ALA A 77 5.38 -1.31 -10.90
CA ALA A 77 5.29 -0.19 -11.84
C ALA A 77 4.69 1.05 -11.15
N LEU A 78 3.57 0.87 -10.42
CA LEU A 78 2.97 1.91 -9.59
C LEU A 78 3.98 2.49 -8.58
N ALA A 79 4.77 1.64 -7.93
CA ALA A 79 5.80 2.07 -6.98
C ALA A 79 6.99 2.79 -7.63
N SER A 80 7.19 2.63 -8.93
CA SER A 80 8.28 3.28 -9.65
C SER A 80 7.85 4.63 -10.24
N GLY A 81 6.59 5.02 -10.07
CA GLY A 81 5.98 6.16 -10.76
C GLY A 81 5.89 5.98 -12.28
N ASP A 82 6.14 4.76 -12.75
CA ASP A 82 5.91 4.34 -14.12
C ASP A 82 4.43 3.99 -14.20
N GLU A 83 3.58 5.02 -14.38
CA GLU A 83 2.25 4.77 -14.91
C GLU A 83 2.47 4.00 -16.20
N PRO A 84 2.01 2.74 -16.33
CA PRO A 84 2.17 2.01 -17.56
C PRO A 84 1.40 2.80 -18.62
N ASP A 85 2.13 3.54 -19.44
CA ASP A 85 1.63 4.13 -20.67
C ASP A 85 1.12 2.96 -21.50
N PHE A 86 -0.19 2.71 -21.42
CA PHE A 86 -0.89 1.79 -22.29
C PHE A 86 -1.12 2.55 -23.60
N PRO A 87 -0.35 2.32 -24.69
CA PRO A 87 -0.82 2.72 -25.99
C PRO A 87 -2.01 1.82 -26.32
N GLY A 88 -3.17 2.45 -26.53
CA GLY A 88 -4.38 1.80 -27.04
C GLY A 88 -4.24 1.35 -28.48
#